data_AF-A0A2A4KA41-F1
#
_entry.id   AF-A0A2A4KA41-F1
#
_cell.length_a   1.000
_cell.length_b   1.000
_cell.length_c   1.000
_cell.angle_alpha   90.00
_cell.angle_beta   90.00
_cell.angle_gamma   90.00
#
_symmetry.space_group_name_H-M   'P 1'
#
loop_
_entity.id
_entity.type
_entity.pdbx_description
1 polymer ?
#
loop_
_entity_poly.entity_id
_entity_poly.type
_entity_poly.pdbx_seq_one_letter_code
_entity_poly.pdbx_strand_id
1 'polypeptide(L)'
;MHLSSEVSSTTNGLGHEAPSSSYGSSLPSQPLTAELLAERTLEGLLADHPGELVKTGCPHVVCTVLPPHWRSNKTLPVAFKVVALGEVGDGTLVTVRAGNDENCSAELRNCTAVMKNQVAKFNDLRFVGRSGRDKRLVADYLRE
;
A
#
# COMPACT_ATOMS: atom_id res chain seq x y z
N MET A 1 -4.32 -26.83 -3.03
CA MET A 1 -4.05 -28.06 -3.82
C MET A 1 -2.89 -27.75 -4.75
N HIS A 2 -2.04 -28.75 -4.98
CA HIS A 2 -0.75 -28.77 -5.69
C HIS A 2 0.52 -28.51 -4.87
N LEU A 3 1.45 -29.44 -5.10
CA LEU A 3 2.63 -29.91 -4.38
C LEU A 3 3.84 -29.82 -5.33
N SER A 4 5.02 -29.49 -4.77
CA SER A 4 6.40 -29.99 -5.06
C SER A 4 6.97 -29.81 -6.51
N SER A 5 8.28 -29.68 -6.80
CA SER A 5 9.50 -30.20 -6.15
C SER A 5 10.78 -29.45 -6.61
N GLU A 6 11.67 -29.17 -5.65
CA GLU A 6 13.14 -29.44 -5.55
C GLU A 6 14.16 -29.38 -6.72
N VAL A 7 15.30 -28.68 -6.41
CA VAL A 7 16.76 -29.00 -6.60
C VAL A 7 17.32 -29.11 -8.05
N SER A 8 18.55 -28.74 -8.46
CA SER A 8 19.87 -28.53 -7.82
C SER A 8 20.80 -27.70 -8.72
N SER A 9 21.94 -27.31 -8.16
CA SER A 9 23.00 -26.44 -8.69
C SER A 9 24.11 -27.14 -9.51
N THR A 10 24.84 -26.31 -10.29
CA THR A 10 26.32 -26.26 -10.51
C THR A 10 27.07 -27.03 -11.62
N THR A 11 27.84 -26.20 -12.37
CA THR A 11 29.23 -26.33 -12.90
C THR A 11 29.53 -26.68 -14.38
N ASN A 12 30.30 -25.73 -14.96
CA ASN A 12 31.50 -25.80 -15.82
C ASN A 12 31.45 -26.25 -17.29
N GLY A 13 31.96 -25.35 -18.15
CA GLY A 13 32.50 -25.66 -19.48
C GLY A 13 33.04 -24.42 -20.20
N LEU A 14 34.37 -24.33 -20.35
CA LEU A 14 35.13 -23.29 -21.05
C LEU A 14 35.02 -23.41 -22.59
N GLY A 15 35.04 -22.30 -23.33
CA GLY A 15 35.28 -22.30 -24.78
C GLY A 15 34.98 -20.98 -25.50
N HIS A 16 35.99 -20.45 -26.18
CA HIS A 16 36.05 -19.19 -26.94
C HIS A 16 35.02 -19.04 -28.07
N GLU A 17 34.55 -17.81 -28.30
CA GLU A 17 34.82 -16.99 -29.50
C GLU A 17 33.91 -15.74 -29.49
N ALA A 18 34.51 -14.55 -29.59
CA ALA A 18 33.78 -13.37 -30.03
C ALA A 18 33.74 -13.39 -31.57
N PRO A 19 32.58 -13.11 -32.16
CA PRO A 19 32.57 -11.97 -33.05
C PRO A 19 31.38 -11.05 -32.79
N SER A 20 31.71 -9.77 -32.86
CA SER A 20 30.82 -8.62 -32.99
C SER A 20 29.73 -8.83 -34.04
N SER A 21 28.47 -8.68 -33.64
CA SER A 21 27.37 -8.31 -34.52
C SER A 21 26.33 -7.53 -33.72
N SER A 22 26.37 -6.23 -33.94
CA SER A 22 25.33 -5.23 -33.76
C SER A 22 23.92 -5.81 -33.85
N TYR A 23 23.30 -6.03 -32.69
CA TYR A 23 21.86 -5.93 -32.57
C TYR A 23 21.59 -4.86 -31.53
N GLY A 24 21.42 -3.65 -32.03
CA GLY A 24 20.71 -2.61 -31.30
C GLY A 24 19.30 -3.13 -31.04
N SER A 25 19.11 -3.82 -29.92
CA SER A 25 17.80 -3.91 -29.30
C SER A 25 17.56 -2.56 -28.64
N SER A 26 17.14 -1.60 -29.46
CA SER A 26 16.35 -0.47 -29.01
C SER A 26 15.16 -1.07 -28.26
N LEU A 27 15.28 -1.20 -26.94
CA LEU A 27 14.12 -1.19 -26.06
C LEU A 27 13.29 0.00 -26.54
N PRO A 28 12.03 -0.18 -26.96
CA PRO A 28 11.19 0.97 -27.19
C PRO A 28 11.27 1.76 -25.89
N SER A 29 11.77 2.98 -25.97
CA SER A 29 11.82 3.91 -24.86
C SER A 29 10.37 4.11 -24.46
N GLN A 30 9.84 3.21 -23.63
CA GLN A 30 8.51 3.37 -23.08
C GLN A 30 8.58 4.73 -22.40
N PRO A 31 7.71 5.67 -22.77
CA PRO A 31 7.75 6.98 -22.16
C PRO A 31 7.69 6.76 -20.66
N LEU A 32 8.57 7.43 -19.90
CA LEU A 32 8.54 7.43 -18.45
C LEU A 32 7.22 8.09 -18.03
N THR A 33 6.16 7.30 -17.99
CA THR A 33 4.85 7.77 -17.61
C THR A 33 4.86 8.06 -16.12
N ALA A 34 4.06 9.04 -15.70
CA ALA A 34 3.87 9.34 -14.29
C ALA A 34 3.43 8.11 -13.49
N GLU A 35 2.71 7.17 -14.13
CA GLU A 35 2.34 5.88 -13.54
C GLU A 35 3.54 5.00 -13.22
N LEU A 36 4.46 4.78 -14.16
CA LEU A 36 5.65 3.94 -13.93
C LEU A 36 6.54 4.50 -12.81
N LEU A 37 6.64 5.83 -12.71
CA LEU A 37 7.36 6.50 -11.63
C LEU A 37 6.64 6.30 -10.28
N ALA A 38 5.32 6.48 -10.24
CA ALA A 38 4.52 6.24 -9.04
C ALA A 38 4.60 4.78 -8.56
N GLU A 39 4.60 3.82 -9.49
CA GLU A 39 4.78 2.40 -9.18
C GLU A 39 6.16 2.11 -8.58
N ARG A 40 7.25 2.69 -9.13
CA ARG A 40 8.59 2.55 -8.55
C ARG A 40 8.70 3.18 -7.16
N THR A 41 8.15 4.37 -6.95
CA THR A 41 8.12 5.04 -5.64
C THR A 41 7.33 4.22 -4.62
N LEU A 42 6.20 3.67 -5.03
CA LEU A 42 5.37 2.78 -4.21
C LEU A 42 6.13 1.51 -3.81
N GLU A 43 6.86 0.89 -4.74
CA GLU A 43 7.63 -0.31 -4.46
C GLU A 43 8.77 -0.03 -3.46
N GLY A 44 9.42 1.12 -3.56
CA GLY A 44 10.40 1.58 -2.56
C GLY A 44 9.78 1.77 -1.17
N LEU A 45 8.64 2.46 -1.08
CA LEU A 45 7.93 2.69 0.18
C LEU A 45 7.47 1.39 0.88
N LEU A 46 6.99 0.43 0.09
CA LEU A 46 6.57 -0.88 0.58
C LEU A 46 7.78 -1.75 0.99
N ALA A 47 8.92 -1.62 0.30
CA ALA A 47 10.15 -2.31 0.64
C ALA A 47 10.79 -1.78 1.93
N ASP A 48 10.71 -0.47 2.18
CA ASP A 48 11.20 0.15 3.42
C ASP A 48 10.32 -0.20 4.64
N HIS A 49 9.05 -0.54 4.42
CA HIS A 49 8.07 -0.86 5.46
C HIS A 49 7.31 -2.16 5.17
N PRO A 50 7.99 -3.32 5.09
CA PRO A 50 7.39 -4.56 4.62
C PRO A 50 6.27 -5.01 5.56
N GLY A 51 5.06 -5.12 5.02
CA GLY A 51 3.87 -5.57 5.75
C GLY A 51 3.22 -4.51 6.65
N GLU A 52 3.77 -3.29 6.73
CA GLU A 52 3.12 -2.19 7.47
C GLU A 52 2.10 -1.46 6.60
N LEU A 53 2.35 -1.30 5.30
CA LEU A 53 1.52 -0.55 4.37
C LEU A 53 0.84 -1.45 3.31
N VAL A 54 -0.35 -1.04 2.88
CA VAL A 54 -1.16 -1.71 1.84
C VAL A 54 -1.72 -0.69 0.86
N LYS A 55 -1.84 -1.09 -0.42
CA LYS A 55 -2.51 -0.28 -1.45
C LYS A 55 -3.99 -0.13 -1.12
N THR A 56 -4.52 1.06 -1.34
CA THR A 56 -5.96 1.33 -1.24
C THR A 56 -6.65 1.13 -2.60
N GLY A 57 -7.97 1.35 -2.66
CA GLY A 57 -8.68 1.43 -3.95
C GLY A 57 -8.32 2.67 -4.78
N CYS A 58 -7.60 3.64 -4.20
CA CYS A 58 -7.10 4.81 -4.89
C CYS A 58 -5.63 4.59 -5.31
N PRO A 59 -5.27 4.81 -6.59
CA PRO A 59 -3.94 4.50 -7.12
C PRO A 59 -2.81 5.34 -6.49
N HIS A 60 -3.14 6.50 -5.91
CA HIS A 60 -2.16 7.42 -5.33
C HIS A 60 -2.13 7.42 -3.79
N VAL A 61 -2.78 6.45 -3.16
CA VAL A 61 -2.87 6.38 -1.69
C VAL A 61 -2.56 4.97 -1.20
N VAL A 62 -1.68 4.89 -0.21
CA VAL A 62 -1.45 3.68 0.60
C VAL A 62 -1.70 3.97 2.07
N CYS A 63 -2.01 2.95 2.85
CA CYS A 63 -2.32 3.11 4.27
C CYS A 63 -1.73 1.97 5.10
N THR A 64 -1.70 2.14 6.42
CA THR A 64 -1.33 1.05 7.33
C THR A 64 -2.27 -0.14 7.19
N VAL A 65 -1.73 -1.36 7.22
CA VAL A 65 -2.51 -2.60 7.27
C VAL A 65 -3.32 -2.64 8.57
N LEU A 66 -4.63 -2.81 8.46
CA LEU A 66 -5.50 -2.99 9.62
C LEU A 66 -5.56 -4.47 10.04
N PRO A 67 -5.66 -4.76 11.36
CA PRO A 67 -5.89 -6.12 11.83
C PRO A 67 -7.17 -6.72 11.23
N PRO A 68 -7.18 -8.03 10.89
CA PRO A 68 -8.35 -8.67 10.28
C PRO A 68 -9.56 -8.70 11.22
N HIS A 69 -9.31 -8.78 12.53
CA HIS A 69 -10.30 -8.65 13.59
C HIS A 69 -9.72 -7.78 14.70
N TRP A 70 -10.48 -6.80 15.16
CA TRP A 70 -10.07 -5.95 16.27
C TRP A 70 -11.25 -5.68 17.21
N ARG A 71 -10.94 -5.50 18.50
CA ARG A 71 -11.93 -5.16 19.50
C ARG A 71 -12.40 -3.71 19.27
N SER A 72 -13.72 -3.50 19.31
CA SER A 72 -14.30 -2.17 19.21
C SER A 72 -13.78 -1.22 20.30
N ASN A 73 -13.54 0.03 19.92
CA ASN A 73 -13.01 1.13 20.75
C ASN A 73 -11.67 0.80 21.44
N LYS A 74 -10.93 -0.21 20.97
CA LYS A 74 -9.57 -0.51 21.41
C LYS A 74 -8.56 0.17 20.48
N THR A 75 -7.53 0.78 21.05
CA THR A 75 -6.36 1.30 20.33
C THR A 75 -5.80 0.26 19.38
N LEU A 76 -5.48 0.65 18.15
CA LEU A 76 -4.84 -0.24 17.17
C LEU A 76 -3.44 -0.66 17.63
N PRO A 77 -2.97 -1.86 17.24
CA PRO A 77 -1.65 -2.34 17.64
C PRO A 77 -0.51 -1.50 17.03
N VAL A 78 -0.78 -0.85 15.90
CA VAL A 78 0.13 0.06 15.20
C VAL A 78 -0.63 1.35 14.89
N ALA A 79 0.06 2.49 14.96
CA ALA A 79 -0.52 3.76 14.59
C ALA A 79 -0.91 3.76 13.10
N PHE A 80 -2.16 4.14 12.83
CA PHE A 80 -2.65 4.20 11.47
C PHE A 80 -2.09 5.41 10.73
N LYS A 81 -1.61 5.19 9.50
CA LYS A 81 -1.06 6.21 8.62
C LYS A 81 -1.73 6.13 7.25
N VAL A 82 -1.87 7.28 6.61
CA VAL A 82 -2.20 7.41 5.19
C VAL A 82 -1.03 8.10 4.51
N VAL A 83 -0.54 7.52 3.42
CA VAL A 83 0.59 8.03 2.66
C VAL A 83 0.12 8.33 1.24
N ALA A 84 0.38 9.55 0.78
CA ALA A 84 0.09 9.98 -0.57
C ALA A 84 1.32 9.80 -1.47
N LEU A 85 1.13 9.11 -2.60
CA LEU A 85 2.19 8.87 -3.58
C LEU A 85 2.38 10.07 -4.53
N GLY A 86 1.34 10.87 -4.71
CA GLY A 86 1.39 12.15 -5.44
C GLY A 86 1.26 13.33 -4.50
N GLU A 87 1.66 14.52 -4.94
CA GLU A 87 1.80 15.71 -4.09
C GLU A 87 0.51 16.11 -3.34
N VAL A 88 0.64 16.27 -2.01
CA VAL A 88 -0.41 16.77 -1.13
C VAL A 88 0.19 17.83 -0.22
N GLY A 89 -0.33 19.05 -0.30
CA GLY A 89 0.13 20.15 0.54
C GLY A 89 0.05 19.82 2.03
N ASP A 90 1.09 20.17 2.76
CA ASP A 90 1.11 20.09 4.22
C ASP A 90 -0.05 20.90 4.82
N GLY A 91 -0.64 20.38 5.91
CA GLY A 91 -1.82 20.99 6.53
C GLY A 91 -3.15 20.47 5.98
N THR A 92 -3.15 19.75 4.85
CA THR A 92 -4.37 19.12 4.30
C THR A 92 -4.98 18.16 5.32
N LEU A 93 -6.28 18.27 5.57
CA LEU A 93 -6.98 17.34 6.46
C LEU A 93 -7.26 16.02 5.72
N VAL A 94 -7.00 14.92 6.42
CA VAL A 94 -7.30 13.57 5.94
C VAL A 94 -8.26 12.93 6.92
N THR A 95 -9.43 12.55 6.42
CA THR A 95 -10.45 11.87 7.22
C THR A 95 -10.66 10.44 6.73
N VAL A 96 -10.65 9.51 7.68
CA VAL A 96 -11.01 8.11 7.45
C VAL A 96 -12.50 7.94 7.67
N ARG A 97 -13.16 7.30 6.73
CA ARG A 97 -14.53 6.79 6.87
C ARG A 97 -14.50 5.28 6.78
N ALA A 98 -15.42 4.62 7.46
CA ALA A 98 -15.52 3.17 7.41
C ALA A 98 -16.97 2.74 7.20
N GLY A 99 -17.22 1.78 6.32
CA GLY A 99 -18.58 1.30 6.07
C GLY A 99 -18.64 -0.06 5.38
N ASN A 100 -19.83 -0.65 5.39
CA ASN A 100 -20.22 -1.81 4.60
C ASN A 100 -21.74 -1.83 4.39
N ASP A 101 -22.28 -2.87 3.76
CA ASP A 101 -23.71 -2.99 3.46
C ASP A 101 -24.62 -3.01 4.71
N GLU A 102 -24.10 -3.41 5.88
CA GLU A 102 -24.86 -3.43 7.13
C GLU A 102 -24.73 -2.14 7.94
N ASN A 103 -23.56 -1.50 7.84
CA ASN A 103 -23.23 -0.30 8.56
C ASN A 103 -22.62 0.69 7.58
N CYS A 104 -23.49 1.46 6.93
CA CYS A 104 -23.09 2.38 5.85
C CYS A 104 -22.08 3.45 6.30
N SER A 105 -22.06 3.76 7.60
CA SER A 105 -21.06 4.63 8.20
C SER A 105 -20.79 4.22 9.65
N ALA A 106 -19.76 3.40 9.83
CA ALA A 106 -19.31 3.00 11.15
C ALA A 106 -18.77 4.19 11.95
N GLU A 107 -19.12 4.24 13.24
CA GLU A 107 -18.60 5.23 14.17
C GLU A 107 -17.09 5.02 14.38
N LEU A 108 -16.32 6.09 14.25
CA LEU A 108 -14.87 6.13 14.47
C LEU A 108 -14.52 7.21 15.49
N ARG A 109 -13.37 7.06 16.16
CA ARG A 109 -12.77 8.10 17.00
C ARG A 109 -11.40 8.47 16.46
N ASN A 110 -11.06 9.76 16.57
CA ASN A 110 -9.79 10.30 16.09
C ASN A 110 -9.56 9.98 14.60
N CYS A 111 -10.63 10.08 13.79
CA CYS A 111 -10.63 9.73 12.38
C CYS A 111 -10.16 10.85 11.44
N THR A 112 -9.63 11.95 11.98
CA THR A 112 -9.02 13.03 11.21
C THR A 112 -7.56 13.20 11.61
N ALA A 113 -6.69 13.40 10.62
CA ALA A 113 -5.28 13.70 10.80
C ALA A 113 -4.84 14.79 9.81
N VAL A 114 -3.68 15.38 10.05
CA VAL A 114 -3.08 16.39 9.18
C VAL A 114 -2.02 15.73 8.32
N MET A 115 -2.07 15.98 7.01
CA MET A 115 -1.01 15.61 6.08
C MET A 115 0.25 16.41 6.36
N LYS A 116 1.38 15.72 6.48
CA LYS A 116 2.69 16.33 6.58
C LYS A 116 3.74 15.47 5.89
N ASN A 117 4.50 16.04 4.96
CA ASN A 117 5.49 15.33 4.18
C ASN A 117 4.88 14.06 3.54
N GLN A 118 3.72 14.20 2.91
CA GLN A 118 2.98 13.09 2.28
C GLN A 118 2.46 12.01 3.23
N VAL A 119 2.58 12.18 4.55
CA VAL A 119 2.08 11.23 5.56
C VAL A 119 1.10 11.91 6.52
N ALA A 120 -0.12 11.39 6.59
CA ALA A 120 -1.08 11.73 7.65
C ALA A 120 -1.06 10.62 8.72
N LYS A 121 -0.56 10.95 9.91
CA LYS A 121 -0.48 10.02 11.05
C LYS A 121 -1.65 10.26 12.00
N PHE A 122 -2.47 9.23 12.18
CA PHE A 122 -3.64 9.31 13.05
C PHE A 122 -3.24 9.08 14.50
N ASN A 123 -3.66 9.99 15.38
CA ASN A 123 -3.41 9.87 16.80
C ASN A 123 -4.49 8.96 17.41
N ASP A 124 -4.16 7.68 17.58
CA ASP A 124 -5.04 6.72 18.24
C ASP A 124 -6.41 6.57 17.54
N LEU A 125 -6.40 6.33 16.22
CA LEU A 125 -7.60 5.98 15.47
C LEU A 125 -8.27 4.74 16.09
N ARG A 126 -9.60 4.79 16.28
CA ARG A 126 -10.38 3.64 16.79
C ARG A 126 -11.65 3.41 15.98
N PHE A 127 -11.97 2.13 15.81
CA PHE A 127 -13.25 1.67 15.27
C PHE A 127 -14.22 1.41 16.42
N VAL A 128 -15.29 2.19 16.53
CA VAL A 128 -16.31 2.04 17.57
C VAL A 128 -17.48 1.18 17.05
N GLY A 129 -17.93 1.46 15.83
CA GLY A 129 -18.95 0.69 15.13
C GLY A 129 -18.50 -0.75 14.85
N ARG A 130 -19.44 -1.70 14.95
CA ARG A 130 -19.21 -3.10 14.59
C ARG A 130 -19.50 -3.31 13.10
N SER A 131 -18.79 -4.24 12.48
CA SER A 131 -18.95 -4.58 11.06
C SER A 131 -20.08 -5.58 10.77
N GLY A 132 -20.60 -6.24 11.81
CA GLY A 132 -21.47 -7.42 11.67
C GLY A 132 -20.71 -8.73 11.90
N ARG A 133 -21.44 -9.85 12.00
CA ARG A 133 -20.81 -11.18 12.13
C ARG A 133 -20.18 -11.55 10.78
N ASP A 134 -18.90 -11.91 10.79
CA ASP A 134 -18.15 -12.37 9.61
C ASP A 134 -18.06 -11.34 8.45
N LYS A 135 -18.27 -10.05 8.72
CA LYS A 135 -18.16 -8.95 7.75
C LYS A 135 -17.01 -8.00 8.08
N ARG A 136 -16.47 -7.33 7.05
CA ARG A 136 -15.37 -6.35 7.17
C ARG A 136 -15.90 -4.93 6.98
N LEU A 137 -15.18 -3.93 7.47
CA LEU A 137 -15.38 -2.53 7.11
C LEU A 137 -14.40 -2.17 5.99
N VAL A 138 -14.87 -1.44 4.99
CA VAL A 138 -14.00 -0.79 4.00
C VAL A 138 -13.70 0.60 4.51
N ALA A 139 -12.42 0.99 4.51
CA ALA A 139 -11.99 2.32 4.88
C ALA A 139 -11.79 3.18 3.63
N ASP A 140 -12.54 4.26 3.52
CA ASP A 140 -12.38 5.29 2.47
C ASP A 140 -11.66 6.52 3.05
N TYR A 141 -10.94 7.23 2.18
CA TYR A 141 -10.16 8.40 2.54
C TYR A 141 -10.69 9.59 1.77
N LEU A 142 -11.06 10.65 2.49
CA LEU A 142 -11.42 11.92 1.89
C LEU A 142 -10.33 12.94 2.11
N ARG A 143 -10.08 13.70 1.05
CA ARG A 143 -9.35 14.95 1.07
C ARG A 143 -10.39 16.05 1.08
N GLU A 144 -10.38 16.89 2.10
CA GLU A 144 -11.18 18.12 2.17
C GLU A 144 -10.32 19.33 1.78
#